data_AF-A0A8T3YI30-F1
#
_entry.id   AF-A0A8T3YI30-F1
#
_cell.length_a   1.000
_cell.length_b   1.000
_cell.length_c   1.000
_cell.angle_alpha   90.00
_cell.angle_beta   90.00
_cell.angle_gamma   90.00
#
_symmetry.space_group_name_H-M   'P 1'
#
loop_
_entity.id
_entity.type
_entity.pdbx_description
1 polymer ?
#
loop_
_entity_poly.entity_id
_entity_poly.type
_entity_poly.pdbx_seq_one_letter_code
_entity_poly.pdbx_strand_id
1 'polypeptide(L)' 'MGIMKTLGRKLRYVSAARKRRAPRWADIKKFSLKRARSRRIDSTRRRWRRDKLKL' A
#
# COMPACT_ATOMS: atom_id res chain seq x y z
N MET A 1 -1.32 -18.75 19.75
CA MET A 1 -1.65 -17.36 20.13
C MET A 1 -2.21 -16.61 18.92
N GLY A 2 -3.46 -16.15 18.93
CA GLY A 2 -3.91 -15.33 17.77
C GLY A 2 -5.29 -14.70 17.81
N ILE A 3 -6.12 -14.96 18.82
CA ILE A 3 -7.55 -14.62 18.76
C ILE A 3 -7.83 -13.21 19.31
N MET A 4 -7.18 -12.81 20.41
CA MET A 4 -7.39 -11.48 21.00
C MET A 4 -6.34 -10.48 20.54
N LYS A 5 -6.72 -9.59 19.63
CA LYS A 5 -5.95 -8.38 19.31
C LYS A 5 -6.61 -7.20 20.01
N THR A 6 -5.80 -6.33 20.62
CA THR A 6 -6.30 -5.03 21.08
C THR A 6 -6.87 -4.25 19.89
N LEU A 7 -7.90 -3.44 20.13
CA LEU A 7 -8.58 -2.69 19.08
C LEU A 7 -7.59 -1.82 18.29
N GLY A 8 -6.69 -1.12 18.97
CA GLY A 8 -5.67 -0.28 18.31
C GLY A 8 -4.76 -1.08 17.37
N ARG A 9 -4.34 -2.28 17.77
CA ARG A 9 -3.52 -3.15 16.93
C ARG A 9 -4.31 -3.71 15.74
N LYS A 10 -5.61 -4.00 15.91
CA LYS A 10 -6.52 -4.38 14.81
C LYS A 10 -6.66 -3.25 13.78
N LEU A 11 -6.89 -2.01 14.22
CA LEU A 11 -6.99 -0.84 13.34
C LEU A 11 -5.71 -0.58 12.54
N ARG A 12 -4.54 -0.75 13.18
CA ARG A 12 -3.24 -0.63 12.49
C ARG A 12 -3.07 -1.68 11.37
N TYR A 13 -3.45 -2.94 11.62
CA TYR A 13 -3.42 -3.97 10.58
C TYR A 13 -4.39 -3.67 9.43
N VAL A 14 -5.61 -3.23 9.73
CA VAL A 14 -6.61 -2.85 8.69
C VAL A 14 -6.09 -1.68 7.85
N SER A 15 -5.54 -0.66 8.48
CA SER A 15 -4.94 0.49 7.79
C SER A 15 -3.79 0.06 6.88
N ALA A 16 -2.89 -0.80 7.38
CA ALA A 16 -1.79 -1.33 6.57
C ALA A 16 -2.27 -2.17 5.38
N ALA A 17 -3.33 -2.97 5.55
CA ALA A 17 -3.91 -3.79 4.49
C ALA A 17 -4.64 -2.97 3.41
N ARG A 18 -5.21 -1.80 3.76
CA ARG A 18 -5.90 -0.90 2.82
C ARG A 18 -4.95 -0.14 1.89
N LYS A 19 -3.64 -0.16 2.12
CA LYS A 19 -2.66 0.50 1.25
C LYS A 19 -2.67 -0.14 -0.15
N ARG A 20 -3.04 0.66 -1.15
CA ARG A 20 -3.15 0.25 -2.55
C ARG A 20 -2.17 1.06 -3.43
N ARG A 21 -2.02 0.60 -4.67
CA ARG A 21 -1.27 1.32 -5.69
C ARG A 21 -1.92 2.68 -5.96
N ALA A 22 -1.10 3.67 -6.31
CA ALA A 22 -1.59 4.96 -6.74
C ALA A 22 -2.53 4.80 -7.96
N PRO A 23 -3.61 5.60 -8.05
CA PRO A 23 -4.49 5.62 -9.21
C PRO A 23 -3.79 6.24 -10.43
N ARG A 24 -4.30 5.91 -11.64
CA ARG A 24 -3.66 6.32 -12.91
C ARG A 24 -3.59 7.83 -13.12
N TRP A 25 -4.55 8.59 -12.62
CA TRP A 25 -4.51 10.06 -12.70
C TRP A 25 -3.31 10.64 -11.92
N ALA A 26 -2.90 10.00 -10.82
CA ALA A 26 -1.76 10.45 -10.03
C ALA A 26 -0.45 10.20 -10.78
N ASP A 27 -0.35 9.07 -11.49
CA ASP A 27 0.77 8.79 -12.39
C ASP A 27 0.87 9.84 -13.50
N ILE A 28 -0.27 10.22 -14.10
CA ILE A 28 -0.34 11.23 -15.17
C ILE A 28 0.11 12.60 -14.65
N LYS A 29 -0.35 13.02 -13.46
CA LYS A 29 0.09 14.28 -12.86
C LYS A 29 1.59 14.33 -12.58
N LYS A 30 2.20 13.21 -12.17
CA LYS A 30 3.64 13.17 -11.83
C LYS A 30 4.55 13.04 -13.05
N PHE A 31 4.20 12.17 -14.00
CA PHE A 31 5.10 11.77 -15.08
C PHE A 31 4.68 12.29 -16.46
N SER A 32 3.52 12.94 -16.57
CA SER A 32 2.87 13.29 -17.85
C SER A 32 2.37 12.06 -18.62
N LEU A 33 1.42 12.28 -19.54
CA LEU A 33 0.67 11.24 -20.26
C LEU A 33 1.55 10.18 -20.94
N LYS A 34 2.63 10.61 -21.61
CA LYS A 34 3.55 9.71 -22.33
C LYS A 34 4.28 8.75 -21.39
N ARG A 35 4.83 9.25 -20.28
CA ARG A 35 5.62 8.42 -19.35
C ARG A 35 4.75 7.67 -18.36
N ALA A 36 3.55 8.16 -18.04
CA ALA A 36 2.61 7.42 -17.20
C ALA A 36 2.19 6.08 -17.83
N ARG A 37 2.30 5.90 -19.15
CA ARG A 37 2.07 4.61 -19.82
C ARG A 37 3.03 3.51 -19.38
N SER A 38 4.31 3.84 -19.20
CA SER A 38 5.36 2.88 -18.86
C SER A 38 5.80 2.94 -17.39
N ARG A 39 5.68 4.10 -16.73
CA ARG A 39 6.08 4.30 -15.33
C ARG A 39 4.86 4.50 -14.44
N ARG A 40 4.90 3.91 -13.24
CA ARG A 40 3.90 4.09 -12.19
C ARG A 40 4.56 4.60 -10.92
N ILE A 41 3.80 5.36 -10.14
CA ILE A 41 4.19 5.69 -8.77
C ILE A 41 4.12 4.39 -7.98
N ASP A 42 5.28 3.85 -7.62
CA ASP A 42 5.34 2.68 -6.77
C ASP A 42 5.10 3.11 -5.31
N SER A 43 3.82 3.19 -4.93
CA SER A 43 3.46 3.14 -3.52
C SER A 43 3.71 1.71 -3.05
N THR A 44 4.90 1.48 -2.47
CA THR A 44 5.41 0.19 -1.97
C THR A 44 4.31 -0.79 -1.58
N ARG A 45 3.99 -1.72 -2.50
CA ARG A 45 3.02 -2.78 -2.25
C ARG A 45 3.69 -3.84 -1.37
N ARG A 46 3.54 -3.70 -0.05
CA ARG A 46 4.04 -4.70 0.90
C ARG A 46 3.43 -6.06 0.60
N ARG A 47 4.26 -7.10 0.51
CA ARG A 47 3.83 -8.50 0.36
C ARG A 47 3.98 -9.20 1.71
N TRP A 48 2.91 -9.78 2.24
CA TRP A 48 2.91 -10.42 3.56
C TRP A 48 3.99 -11.51 3.77
N ARG A 49 4.43 -12.18 2.69
CA ARG A 49 5.52 -13.17 2.72
C ARG A 49 6.91 -12.53 2.82
N ARG A 50 7.11 -11.37 2.20
CA ARG A 50 8.43 -10.73 2.08
C ARG A 50 8.62 -9.61 3.11
N ASP A 51 7.58 -8.84 3.34
CA ASP A 51 7.58 -7.66 4.20
C ASP A 51 6.79 -7.96 5.47
N LYS A 52 7.48 -8.06 6.61
CA LYS A 52 6.83 -8.21 7.91
C LYS A 52 6.39 -6.85 8.45
N LEU A 53 5.14 -6.77 8.91
CA LEU A 53 4.64 -5.60 9.64
C LEU A 53 5.19 -5.63 11.07
N LYS A 54 6.14 -4.75 11.38
CA LYS A 54 6.60 -4.48 12.76
C LYS A 54 5.54 -3.66 13.51
N LEU A 55 4.35 -4.24 13.74
CA LEU A 55 3.15 -3.61 14.30
C LEU A 55 2.66 -4.31 15.57
#